data_AF-A0A0C2ZAL7-F1
#
_entry.id   AF-A0A0C2ZAL7-F1
#
_cell.length_a   1.000
_cell.length_b   1.000
_cell.length_c   1.000
_cell.angle_alpha   90.00
_cell.angle_beta   90.00
_cell.angle_gamma   90.00
#
_symmetry.space_group_name_H-M   'P 1'
#
loop_
_entity.id
_entity.type
_entity.pdbx_description
1 polymer ?
#
loop_
_entity_poly.entity_id
_entity_poly.type
_entity_poly.pdbx_seq_one_letter_code
_entity_poly.pdbx_strand_id
1 'polypeptide(L)'
;EWLRQSEPMENLANAILSIVHPDLHQMGFKANQAYKACTEPDLPYHWPSVYSSIDVIANQLTPQHHDTGSTASSYDLLLSLGEGLANLHLADLGAQLTYQPGTLVFLTG
;
A
#
# COMPACT_ATOMS: atom_id res chain seq x y z
N GLU A 1 -5.73 15.00 10.73
CA GLU A 1 -4.85 15.84 9.89
C GLU A 1 -3.95 15.02 8.97
N TRP A 2 -3.10 14.11 9.48
CA TRP A 2 -2.23 13.26 8.64
C TRP A 2 -2.98 12.50 7.53
N LEU A 3 -4.08 11.80 7.84
CA LEU A 3 -4.86 11.05 6.83
C LEU A 3 -5.43 11.95 5.72
N ARG A 4 -5.82 13.18 6.07
CA ARG A 4 -6.29 14.17 5.10
C ARG A 4 -5.14 14.66 4.22
N GLN A 5 -3.93 14.73 4.76
CA GLN A 5 -2.73 15.14 4.01
C GLN A 5 -2.18 14.00 3.13
N SER A 6 -2.42 12.73 3.47
CA SER A 6 -2.01 11.59 2.63
C SER A 6 -2.95 11.35 1.44
N GLU A 7 -4.17 11.90 1.47
CA GLU A 7 -5.19 11.70 0.44
C GLU A 7 -4.71 11.93 -1.02
N PRO A 8 -3.94 12.98 -1.37
CA PRO A 8 -3.42 13.14 -2.73
C PRO A 8 -2.51 11.98 -3.17
N MET A 9 -1.69 11.45 -2.26
CA MET A 9 -0.81 10.31 -2.54
C MET A 9 -1.63 9.03 -2.71
N GLU A 10 -2.59 8.78 -1.83
CA GLU A 10 -3.49 7.62 -1.91
C GLU A 10 -4.31 7.63 -3.20
N ASN A 11 -4.80 8.80 -3.61
CA ASN A 11 -5.50 8.94 -4.89
C ASN A 11 -4.59 8.66 -6.09
N LEU A 12 -3.33 9.07 -6.05
CA LEU A 12 -2.34 8.73 -7.07
C LEU A 12 -2.09 7.21 -7.10
N ALA A 13 -1.87 6.60 -5.94
CA ALA A 13 -1.68 5.16 -5.82
C ALA A 13 -2.88 4.36 -6.36
N ASN A 14 -4.11 4.74 -5.99
CA ASN A 14 -5.33 4.15 -6.52
C ASN A 14 -5.41 4.30 -8.05
N ALA A 15 -5.08 5.47 -8.59
CA ALA A 15 -5.10 5.71 -10.03
C ALA A 15 -4.08 4.81 -10.74
N ILE A 16 -2.86 4.66 -10.22
CA ILE A 16 -1.87 3.75 -10.79
C ILE A 16 -2.37 2.32 -10.72
N LEU A 17 -2.89 1.87 -9.56
CA LEU A 17 -3.42 0.52 -9.38
C LEU A 17 -4.57 0.21 -10.35
N SER A 18 -5.44 1.20 -10.62
CA SER A 18 -6.54 1.04 -11.58
C SER A 18 -6.06 0.76 -13.02
N ILE A 19 -4.81 1.11 -13.33
CA ILE A 19 -4.17 0.87 -14.64
C ILE A 19 -3.39 -0.44 -14.62
N VAL A 20 -2.57 -0.68 -13.59
CA VAL A 20 -1.66 -1.83 -13.56
C VAL A 20 -2.35 -3.13 -13.12
N HIS A 21 -3.38 -3.04 -12.29
CA HIS A 21 -4.16 -4.19 -11.82
C HIS A 21 -5.63 -3.80 -11.54
N PRO A 22 -6.44 -3.55 -12.59
CA PRO A 22 -7.81 -3.03 -12.44
C PRO A 22 -8.72 -3.91 -11.57
N ASP A 23 -8.56 -5.24 -11.65
CA ASP A 23 -9.37 -6.17 -10.87
C ASP A 23 -9.12 -6.02 -9.36
N LEU A 24 -7.85 -5.91 -8.95
CA LEU A 24 -7.47 -5.70 -7.55
C LEU A 24 -7.98 -4.35 -7.04
N HIS A 25 -7.85 -3.29 -7.85
CA HIS A 25 -8.44 -1.99 -7.54
C HIS A 25 -9.95 -2.11 -7.29
N GLN A 26 -10.68 -2.79 -8.18
CA GLN A 26 -12.12 -2.97 -8.03
C GLN A 26 -12.48 -3.82 -6.80
N MET A 27 -11.71 -4.87 -6.51
CA MET A 27 -11.89 -5.71 -5.33
C MET A 27 -11.71 -4.91 -4.04
N GLY A 28 -10.63 -4.13 -3.92
CA GLY A 28 -10.36 -3.28 -2.76
C GLY A 28 -11.45 -2.22 -2.56
N PHE A 29 -11.88 -1.56 -3.64
CA PHE A 29 -12.98 -0.59 -3.59
C PHE A 29 -14.28 -1.21 -3.06
N LYS A 30 -14.67 -2.40 -3.57
CA LYS A 30 -15.87 -3.11 -3.11
C LYS A 30 -15.75 -3.56 -1.66
N ALA A 31 -14.58 -4.08 -1.26
CA ALA A 31 -14.32 -4.49 0.11
C ALA A 31 -14.46 -3.30 1.08
N ASN A 32 -13.87 -2.16 0.75
CA ASN A 32 -13.97 -0.94 1.56
C ASN A 32 -15.39 -0.38 1.60
N GLN A 33 -16.18 -0.46 0.53
CA GLN A 33 -17.61 -0.10 0.57
C GLN A 33 -18.41 -1.03 1.49
N ALA A 34 -18.20 -2.34 1.39
CA ALA A 34 -18.88 -3.31 2.23
C ALA A 34 -18.52 -3.11 3.71
N TYR A 35 -17.24 -2.86 4.00
CA TYR A 35 -16.78 -2.53 5.35
C TYR A 35 -17.48 -1.29 5.90
N LYS A 36 -17.49 -0.19 5.12
CA LYS A 36 -18.19 1.05 5.49
C LYS A 36 -19.68 0.85 5.77
N ALA A 37 -20.35 -0.03 5.01
CA ALA A 37 -21.77 -0.33 5.21
C ALA A 37 -22.05 -1.15 6.49
N CYS A 38 -21.05 -1.89 6.98
CA CYS A 38 -21.15 -2.69 8.21
C CYS A 38 -20.65 -1.95 9.46
N THR A 39 -19.90 -0.85 9.29
CA THR A 39 -19.42 -0.01 10.39
C THR A 39 -20.39 1.13 10.70
N GLU A 40 -20.32 1.69 11.91
CA GLU A 40 -21.19 2.81 12.31
C GLU A 40 -21.06 4.01 11.33
N PRO A 41 -22.18 4.66 10.96
CA PRO A 41 -22.22 5.69 9.92
C PRO A 41 -21.45 6.98 10.25
N ASP A 42 -21.06 7.19 11.50
CA ASP A 42 -20.51 8.46 12.01
C ASP A 42 -18.98 8.42 12.23
N LEU A 43 -18.24 7.62 11.45
CA LEU A 43 -16.77 7.72 11.47
C LEU A 43 -16.34 9.09 10.90
N PRO A 44 -15.66 9.95 11.67
CA PRO A 44 -15.37 11.34 11.29
C PRO A 44 -14.24 11.47 10.25
N TYR A 45 -13.84 10.38 9.58
CA TYR A 45 -12.68 10.37 8.71
C TYR A 45 -12.95 9.68 7.36
N HIS A 46 -12.43 10.30 6.29
CA HIS A 46 -12.45 9.76 4.94
C HIS A 46 -11.22 8.86 4.76
N TRP A 47 -11.45 7.57 4.50
CA TRP A 47 -10.39 6.65 4.06
C TRP A 47 -10.30 6.67 2.52
N PRO A 48 -9.20 7.20 1.95
CA PRO A 48 -9.08 7.42 0.51
C PRO A 48 -8.54 6.21 -0.25
N SER A 49 -7.90 5.24 0.42
CA SER A 49 -7.24 4.10 -0.24
C SER A 49 -8.22 3.00 -0.63
N VAL A 50 -7.89 2.22 -1.67
CA VAL A 50 -8.58 0.94 -1.97
C VAL A 50 -8.03 -0.22 -1.15
N TYR A 51 -6.87 -0.06 -0.50
CA TYR A 51 -6.40 -0.97 0.53
C TYR A 51 -7.19 -0.75 1.84
N SER A 52 -7.27 -1.75 2.70
CA SER A 52 -8.02 -1.65 3.97
C SER A 52 -7.23 -0.98 5.10
N SER A 53 -5.91 -0.90 4.97
CA SER A 53 -5.00 -0.42 6.01
C SER A 53 -3.71 0.11 5.40
N ILE A 54 -2.95 0.87 6.19
CA ILE A 54 -1.61 1.37 5.86
C ILE A 54 -0.72 1.11 7.08
N ASP A 55 0.46 0.56 6.84
CA ASP A 55 1.50 0.41 7.86
C ASP A 55 2.62 1.43 7.63
N VAL A 56 3.01 2.13 8.70
CA VAL A 56 4.11 3.09 8.66
C VAL A 56 5.36 2.45 9.28
N ILE A 57 6.32 2.12 8.43
CA ILE A 57 7.59 1.51 8.85
C ILE A 57 8.64 2.61 8.99
N ALA A 58 9.04 2.89 10.23
CA ALA A 58 10.05 3.91 10.54
C ALA A 58 11.40 3.32 11.03
N ASN A 59 11.59 2.00 10.87
CA ASN A 59 12.82 1.32 11.24
C ASN A 59 13.92 1.53 10.18
N GLN A 60 15.19 1.47 10.60
CA GLN A 60 16.33 1.49 9.65
C GLN A 60 16.47 0.17 8.88
N LEU A 61 15.89 -0.91 9.40
CA LEU A 61 15.90 -2.24 8.80
C LEU A 61 14.59 -2.96 9.12
N THR A 62 13.95 -3.48 8.08
CA THR A 62 12.82 -4.41 8.22
C THR A 62 13.37 -5.84 8.19
N PRO A 63 13.09 -6.69 9.19
CA PRO A 63 13.48 -8.10 9.14
C PRO A 63 12.94 -8.80 7.90
N GLN A 64 13.67 -9.80 7.40
CA GLN A 64 13.19 -10.61 6.28
C GLN A 64 11.88 -11.33 6.69
N HIS A 65 10.86 -11.22 5.84
CA HIS A 65 9.56 -11.83 6.04
C HIS A 65 8.89 -12.10 4.68
N HIS A 66 7.73 -12.77 4.73
CA HIS A 66 6.83 -13.02 3.60
C HIS A 66 5.41 -12.78 4.14
N ASP A 67 4.62 -11.98 3.44
CA ASP A 67 3.25 -11.68 3.80
C ASP A 67 2.31 -12.84 3.43
N THR A 68 1.77 -13.50 4.45
CA THR A 68 0.89 -14.67 4.26
C THR A 68 -0.59 -14.32 4.14
N GLY A 69 -0.92 -13.02 4.19
CA GLY A 69 -2.29 -12.53 4.30
C GLY A 69 -3.07 -12.39 3.00
N SER A 70 -2.41 -12.59 1.84
CA SER A 70 -2.94 -12.22 0.53
C SER A 70 -2.88 -13.38 -0.48
N THR A 71 -3.54 -13.20 -1.63
CA THR A 71 -3.41 -14.14 -2.75
C THR A 71 -2.17 -13.83 -3.57
N ALA A 72 -1.59 -14.84 -4.23
CA ALA A 72 -0.42 -14.66 -5.09
C ALA A 72 -0.63 -13.71 -6.30
N SER A 73 -1.86 -13.28 -6.55
CA SER A 73 -2.20 -12.30 -7.59
C SER A 73 -2.36 -10.88 -7.05
N SER A 74 -2.40 -10.70 -5.74
CA SER A 74 -2.71 -9.42 -5.12
C SER A 74 -1.41 -8.71 -4.78
N TYR A 75 -1.29 -7.46 -5.23
CA TYR A 75 -0.11 -6.64 -4.96
C TYR A 75 -0.28 -5.83 -3.70
N ASP A 76 0.73 -5.89 -2.86
CA ASP A 76 1.03 -4.91 -1.85
C ASP A 76 1.67 -3.68 -2.50
N LEU A 77 1.45 -2.55 -1.84
CA LEU A 77 1.96 -1.25 -2.26
C LEU A 77 2.97 -0.75 -1.23
N LEU A 78 4.23 -0.67 -1.65
CA LEU A 78 5.29 -0.10 -0.82
C LEU A 78 5.65 1.29 -1.36
N LEU A 79 5.72 2.27 -0.47
CA LEU A 79 6.16 3.63 -0.76
C LEU A 79 7.32 4.03 0.16
N SER A 80 8.44 4.46 -0.44
CA SER A 80 9.58 5.01 0.29
C SER A 80 9.39 6.51 0.46
N LEU A 81 9.53 7.02 1.69
CA LEU A 81 9.36 8.44 2.02
C LEU A 81 10.51 8.95 2.90
N GLY A 82 10.64 10.28 2.97
CA GLY A 82 11.65 10.95 3.80
C GLY A 82 12.95 11.20 3.04
N GLU A 83 14.07 11.16 3.75
CA GLU A 83 15.40 11.48 3.20
C GLU A 83 16.36 10.28 3.27
N GLY A 84 15.92 9.18 3.88
CA GLY A 84 16.73 7.98 4.06
C GLY A 84 16.96 7.24 2.74
N LEU A 85 18.19 6.79 2.51
CA LEU A 85 18.48 5.89 1.41
C LEU A 85 18.14 4.46 1.84
N ALA A 86 17.21 3.81 1.14
CA ALA A 86 16.85 2.42 1.38
C ALA A 86 17.17 1.55 0.15
N ASN A 87 17.30 0.24 0.40
CA ASN A 87 17.35 -0.77 -0.65
C ASN A 87 16.25 -1.79 -0.37
N LEU A 88 15.54 -2.20 -1.42
CA LEU A 88 14.58 -3.29 -1.37
C LEU A 88 15.31 -4.59 -1.73
N HIS A 89 15.39 -5.51 -0.79
CA HIS A 89 16.04 -6.81 -0.95
C HIS A 89 14.97 -7.87 -1.20
N LEU A 90 14.99 -8.48 -2.38
CA LEU A 90 14.07 -9.55 -2.77
C LEU A 90 14.86 -10.86 -2.82
N ALA A 91 14.96 -11.52 -1.67
CA ALA A 91 15.84 -12.67 -1.47
C ALA A 91 15.56 -13.82 -2.45
N ASP A 92 14.28 -14.13 -2.67
CA ASP A 92 13.86 -15.22 -3.57
C ASP A 92 14.21 -14.95 -5.04
N LEU A 93 14.40 -13.68 -5.40
CA LEU A 93 14.83 -13.25 -6.72
C LEU A 93 16.33 -12.99 -6.80
N GLY A 94 17.06 -13.09 -5.69
CA GLY A 94 18.47 -12.69 -5.59
C GLY A 94 18.71 -11.24 -6.00
N ALA A 95 17.69 -10.38 -5.87
CA ALA A 95 17.70 -9.02 -6.39
C ALA A 95 17.79 -7.98 -5.27
N GLN A 96 18.54 -6.91 -5.56
CA GLN A 96 18.62 -5.73 -4.73
C GLN A 96 18.31 -4.51 -5.59
N LEU A 97 17.24 -3.80 -5.22
CA LEU A 97 16.79 -2.61 -5.93
C LEU A 97 17.04 -1.38 -5.06
N THR A 98 17.52 -0.31 -5.69
CA THR A 98 17.58 0.99 -5.02
C THR A 98 16.16 1.46 -4.74
N TYR A 99 15.86 1.79 -3.48
CA TYR A 99 14.52 2.13 -3.02
C TYR A 99 14.51 3.54 -2.40
N GLN A 100 14.80 4.53 -3.24
CA GLN A 100 14.93 5.92 -2.82
C GLN A 100 13.59 6.55 -2.43
N PRO A 101 13.59 7.60 -1.60
CA PRO A 101 12.37 8.35 -1.32
C PRO A 101 11.64 8.78 -2.60
N GLY A 102 10.32 8.62 -2.61
CA GLY A 102 9.47 8.81 -3.78
C GLY A 102 9.33 7.59 -4.68
N THR A 103 10.00 6.47 -4.36
CA THR A 103 9.84 5.21 -5.10
C THR A 103 8.60 4.45 -4.62
N LEU A 104 7.78 4.04 -5.57
CA LEU A 104 6.59 3.22 -5.37
C LEU A 104 6.81 1.85 -6.00
N VAL A 105 6.52 0.77 -5.27
CA VAL A 105 6.67 -0.60 -5.76
C VAL A 105 5.39 -1.38 -5.51
N PHE A 106 4.88 -2.02 -6.56
CA PHE A 106 3.90 -3.09 -6.44
C PHE A 106 4.63 -4.43 -6.43
N LEU A 107 4.38 -5.26 -5.43
CA LEU A 107 4.87 -6.63 -5.36
C LEU A 107 3.87 -7.51 -4.62
N THR A 108 4.00 -8.81 -4.78
CA THR A 108 3.37 -9.79 -3.89
C THR A 108 4.32 -10.01 -2.72
N GLY A 109 3.85 -9.78 -1.49
CA GLY A 109 4.62 -10.06 -0.29
C GLY A 109 4.89 -11.54 -0.05
#